data_AF-A0A5C6Q401-F1
#
_entry.id   AF-A0A5C6Q401-F1
#
_cell.length_a   1.000
_cell.length_b   1.000
_cell.length_c   1.000
_cell.angle_alpha   90.00
_cell.angle_beta   90.00
_cell.angle_gamma   90.00
#
_symmetry.space_group_name_H-M   'P 1'
#
loop_
_entity.id
_entity.type
_entity.pdbx_description
1 polymer ?
#
loop_
_entity_poly.entity_id
_entity_poly.type
_entity_poly.pdbx_seq_one_letter_code
_entity_poly.pdbx_strand_id
1 'polypeptide(L)'
;MLRLHTVIDVRLYMNNSFEQLEQLTSQLAIEQKKLLISLLEGQVSGQSCLDVLSMHRDQANQCPHCQSQKIKRNGIINRRQRYVCNTCRKSFMSTYNTPFYRLRAPEKWLGYLACMINSLPIRRSAQACQVTKNTSLLWRHKFLKLLNRQSETHLSGIVEMDETLFRYSEKGSRQLTRPSHKRGGDKAGKGRAKGDWVAVLVARDRQQQTFDKKLDRSTGASFYQ
;
A
#
# COMPACT_ATOMS: atom_id res chain seq x y z
N MET A 1 1.71 15.94 -40.47
CA MET A 1 0.80 17.04 -40.11
C MET A 1 -0.53 16.41 -39.77
N LEU A 2 -0.83 16.24 -38.47
CA LEU A 2 -2.17 16.10 -37.90
C LEU A 2 -2.00 16.12 -36.38
N ARG A 3 -2.35 17.28 -35.83
CA ARG A 3 -2.36 17.64 -34.42
C ARG A 3 -3.76 17.35 -33.89
N LEU A 4 -3.85 17.16 -32.57
CA LEU A 4 -5.01 17.32 -31.69
C LEU A 4 -5.99 16.13 -31.62
N HIS A 5 -5.96 15.42 -30.48
CA HIS A 5 -7.13 15.07 -29.65
C HIS A 5 -6.62 14.29 -28.41
N THR A 6 -5.99 14.98 -27.44
CA THR A 6 -5.56 14.39 -26.15
C THR A 6 -5.93 15.27 -24.96
N VAL A 7 -7.01 16.05 -25.06
CA VAL A 7 -7.45 16.96 -23.99
C VAL A 7 -8.80 16.53 -23.37
N ILE A 8 -9.49 15.53 -23.93
CA ILE A 8 -10.81 15.11 -23.45
C ILE A 8 -10.73 13.92 -22.48
N ASP A 9 -9.69 13.08 -22.55
CA ASP A 9 -9.58 11.85 -21.74
C ASP A 9 -9.27 12.06 -20.25
N VAL A 10 -8.63 13.17 -19.86
CA VAL A 10 -8.28 13.41 -18.44
C VAL A 10 -9.49 13.89 -17.63
N ARG A 11 -10.42 14.61 -18.26
CA ARG A 11 -11.60 15.19 -17.57
C ARG A 11 -12.66 14.14 -17.23
N LEU A 12 -12.88 13.16 -18.10
CA LEU A 12 -13.82 12.05 -17.82
C LEU A 12 -13.27 11.07 -16.77
N TYR A 13 -11.94 10.86 -16.75
CA TYR A 13 -11.27 10.02 -15.73
C TYR A 13 -11.33 10.64 -14.31
N MET A 14 -11.36 11.97 -14.19
CA MET A 14 -11.43 12.65 -12.90
C MET A 14 -12.82 12.59 -12.25
N ASN A 15 -13.92 12.60 -13.02
CA ASN A 15 -15.27 12.58 -12.47
C ASN A 15 -15.63 11.25 -11.79
N ASN A 16 -15.29 10.12 -12.42
CA ASN A 16 -15.55 8.80 -11.85
C ASN A 16 -14.69 8.54 -10.59
N SER A 17 -13.49 9.12 -10.53
CA SER A 17 -12.59 9.00 -9.38
C SER A 17 -13.12 9.76 -8.15
N PHE A 18 -13.76 10.92 -8.37
CA PHE A 18 -14.31 11.73 -7.27
C PHE A 18 -15.58 11.11 -6.69
N GLU A 19 -16.49 10.62 -7.54
CA GLU A 19 -17.70 9.90 -7.10
C GLU A 19 -17.34 8.63 -6.31
N GLN A 20 -16.33 7.88 -6.74
CA GLN A 20 -15.81 6.73 -5.98
C GLN A 20 -15.23 7.15 -4.63
N LEU A 21 -14.49 8.27 -4.57
CA LEU A 21 -13.99 8.81 -3.30
C LEU A 21 -15.14 9.23 -2.39
N GLU A 22 -16.17 9.89 -2.91
CA GLU A 22 -17.36 10.24 -2.15
C GLU A 22 -18.04 9.00 -1.59
N GLN A 23 -18.24 7.96 -2.39
CA GLN A 23 -18.83 6.71 -1.95
C GLN A 23 -17.99 6.04 -0.85
N LEU A 24 -16.67 5.97 -1.00
CA LEU A 24 -15.78 5.41 0.03
C LEU A 24 -15.77 6.23 1.32
N THR A 25 -15.77 7.56 1.21
CA THR A 25 -15.81 8.44 2.37
C THR A 25 -17.15 8.37 3.08
N SER A 26 -18.26 8.15 2.36
CA SER A 26 -19.59 8.02 2.95
C SER A 26 -19.71 6.84 3.92
N GLN A 27 -18.98 5.75 3.65
CA GLN A 27 -18.91 4.53 4.48
C GLN A 27 -18.06 4.70 5.75
N LEU A 28 -17.28 5.76 5.88
CA LEU A 28 -16.44 6.00 7.06
C LEU A 28 -17.29 6.41 8.28
N ALA A 29 -16.85 5.96 9.47
CA ALA A 29 -17.43 6.43 10.73
C ALA A 29 -17.23 7.95 10.90
N ILE A 30 -18.11 8.62 11.66
CA ILE A 30 -18.05 10.08 11.87
C ILE A 30 -16.67 10.54 12.34
N GLU A 31 -16.05 9.81 13.28
CA GLU A 31 -14.70 10.12 13.77
C GLU A 31 -13.62 10.00 12.69
N GLN A 32 -13.77 9.05 11.77
CA GLN A 32 -12.85 8.90 10.63
C GLN A 32 -13.07 9.99 9.58
N LYS A 33 -14.30 10.43 9.36
CA LYS A 33 -14.62 11.58 8.49
C LYS A 33 -14.01 12.87 9.02
N LYS A 34 -14.15 13.15 10.32
CA LYS A 34 -13.51 14.31 10.98
C LYS A 34 -11.99 14.27 10.83
N LEU A 35 -11.37 13.12 11.05
CA LEU A 35 -9.94 12.93 10.84
C LEU A 35 -9.53 13.18 9.37
N LEU A 36 -10.31 12.68 8.41
CA LEU A 36 -10.05 12.89 6.99
C LEU A 36 -10.14 14.37 6.60
N ILE A 37 -11.15 15.09 7.09
CA ILE A 37 -11.29 16.54 6.88
C ILE A 37 -10.05 17.27 7.40
N SER A 38 -9.65 17.01 8.64
CA SER A 38 -8.45 17.63 9.24
C SER A 38 -7.18 17.32 8.43
N LEU A 39 -7.07 16.10 7.88
CA LEU A 39 -5.94 15.73 7.01
C LEU A 39 -5.95 16.52 5.70
N LEU A 40 -7.10 16.66 5.05
CA LEU A 40 -7.24 17.39 3.79
C LEU A 40 -7.00 18.89 4.00
N GLU A 41 -7.55 19.50 5.05
CA GLU A 41 -7.30 20.90 5.43
C GLU A 41 -5.81 21.13 5.72
N GLY A 42 -5.17 20.21 6.43
CA GLY A 42 -3.74 20.22 6.67
C GLY A 42 -2.95 20.19 5.36
N GLN A 43 -3.32 19.34 4.41
CA GLN A 43 -2.67 19.26 3.10
C GLN A 43 -2.83 20.55 2.29
N VAL A 44 -4.02 21.14 2.27
CA VAL A 44 -4.28 22.45 1.61
C VAL A 44 -3.44 23.55 2.25
N SER A 45 -3.25 23.48 3.58
CA SER A 45 -2.42 24.42 4.35
C SER A 45 -0.91 24.11 4.29
N GLY A 46 -0.48 23.12 3.49
CA GLY A 46 0.93 22.73 3.34
C GLY A 46 1.50 21.92 4.51
N GLN A 47 0.68 21.47 5.45
CA GLN A 47 1.08 20.57 6.53
C GLN A 47 1.23 19.13 6.04
N SER A 48 2.14 18.37 6.66
CA SER A 48 2.26 16.96 6.33
C SER A 48 1.15 16.15 7.01
N CYS A 49 0.70 15.07 6.36
CA CYS A 49 -0.23 14.09 6.94
C CYS A 49 0.22 13.61 8.34
N LEU A 50 1.53 13.58 8.60
CA LEU A 50 2.06 13.17 9.90
C LEU A 50 1.89 14.21 11.01
N ASP A 51 1.84 15.50 10.67
CA ASP A 51 1.63 16.57 11.64
C ASP A 51 0.20 16.50 12.16
N VAL A 52 -0.78 16.34 11.26
CA VAL A 52 -2.19 16.13 11.61
C VAL A 52 -2.38 14.85 12.43
N LEU A 53 -1.74 13.74 12.06
CA LEU A 53 -1.78 12.50 12.84
C LEU A 53 -1.16 12.66 14.24
N SER A 54 -0.17 13.54 14.39
CA SER A 54 0.40 13.85 15.70
C SER A 54 -0.57 14.65 16.58
N MET A 55 -1.28 15.62 16.00
CA MET A 55 -2.31 16.41 16.68
C MET A 55 -3.47 15.54 17.16
N HIS A 56 -3.98 14.65 16.30
CA HIS A 56 -5.02 13.70 16.70
C HIS A 56 -4.56 12.75 17.80
N ARG A 57 -3.28 12.37 17.84
CA ARG A 57 -2.75 11.55 18.93
C ARG A 57 -2.62 12.34 20.24
N ASP A 58 -2.29 13.63 20.18
CA ASP A 58 -2.30 14.48 21.38
C ASP A 58 -3.68 14.52 22.05
N GLN A 59 -4.76 14.33 21.29
CA GLN A 59 -6.12 14.17 21.82
C GLN A 59 -6.40 12.74 22.34
N ALA A 60 -5.64 11.74 21.89
CA ALA A 60 -5.81 10.34 22.27
C ALA A 60 -5.15 10.04 23.63
N ASN A 61 -5.94 10.08 24.70
CA ASN A 61 -5.50 9.93 26.08
C ASN A 61 -5.15 8.50 26.52
N GLN A 62 -4.89 7.54 25.62
CA GLN A 62 -4.67 6.14 26.01
C GLN A 62 -3.35 5.56 25.49
N CYS A 63 -2.67 4.78 26.32
CA CYS A 63 -1.44 4.10 25.95
C CYS A 63 -1.74 2.96 24.96
N PRO A 64 -1.07 2.87 23.80
CA PRO A 64 -1.35 1.81 22.83
C PRO A 64 -0.82 0.43 23.26
N HIS A 65 -0.08 0.33 24.37
CA HIS A 65 0.44 -0.93 24.90
C HIS A 65 -0.40 -1.53 26.02
N CYS A 66 -0.99 -0.69 26.87
CA CYS A 66 -1.69 -1.11 28.09
C CYS A 66 -3.00 -0.35 28.35
N GLN A 67 -3.42 0.52 27.43
CA GLN A 67 -4.64 1.33 27.48
C GLN A 67 -4.77 2.32 28.65
N SER A 68 -3.79 2.35 29.57
CA SER A 68 -3.71 3.34 30.65
C SER A 68 -3.71 4.78 30.12
N GLN A 69 -4.37 5.68 30.85
CA GLN A 69 -4.42 7.10 30.52
C GLN A 69 -3.24 7.92 31.07
N LYS A 70 -2.35 7.27 31.84
CA LYS A 70 -1.18 7.93 32.44
C LYS A 70 -0.04 8.05 31.43
N ILE A 71 -0.13 9.03 30.53
CA ILE A 71 0.84 9.29 29.46
C ILE A 71 1.51 10.64 29.70
N LYS A 72 2.83 10.71 29.45
CA LYS A 72 3.56 11.98 29.44
C LYS A 72 4.35 12.15 28.15
N ARG A 73 4.58 13.41 27.77
CA ARG A 73 5.51 13.80 26.70
C ARG A 73 6.96 13.49 27.13
N ASN A 74 7.76 12.92 26.24
CA ASN A 74 9.11 12.43 26.50
C ASN A 74 10.09 12.90 25.39
N GLY A 75 10.16 14.22 25.20
CA GLY A 75 11.02 14.85 24.19
C GLY A 75 10.50 14.76 22.76
N ILE A 76 11.24 15.40 21.84
CA ILE A 76 10.93 15.50 20.42
C ILE A 76 12.09 14.90 19.62
N ILE A 77 11.79 14.07 18.62
CA ILE A 77 12.79 13.51 17.70
C ILE A 77 12.33 13.70 16.26
N ASN A 78 13.20 14.23 15.39
CA ASN A 78 12.88 14.52 13.99
C ASN A 78 11.54 15.28 13.84
N ARG A 79 11.37 16.33 14.65
CA ARG A 79 10.14 17.16 14.75
C ARG A 79 8.87 16.41 15.16
N ARG A 80 8.99 15.22 15.75
CA ARG A 80 7.84 14.42 16.22
C ARG A 80 7.90 14.20 17.72
N GLN A 81 6.74 14.37 18.36
CA GLN A 81 6.56 14.11 19.77
C GLN A 81 6.74 12.61 20.08
N ARG A 82 7.55 12.32 21.10
CA ARG A 82 7.62 10.99 21.74
C ARG A 82 6.80 11.02 23.03
N TYR A 83 6.13 9.93 23.32
CA TYR A 83 5.35 9.74 24.54
C TYR A 83 5.91 8.57 25.34
N VAL A 84 5.68 8.55 26.64
CA VAL A 84 5.93 7.41 27.51
C VAL A 84 4.76 7.21 28.45
N CYS A 85 4.38 5.95 28.66
CA CYS A 85 3.35 5.59 29.62
C CYS A 85 3.96 5.43 31.02
N ASN A 86 3.37 6.04 32.04
CA ASN A 86 3.82 5.91 33.42
C ASN A 86 3.43 4.56 34.06
N THR A 87 2.42 3.87 33.53
CA THR A 87 2.01 2.53 34.01
C THR A 87 2.94 1.44 33.50
N CYS A 88 3.10 1.30 32.17
CA CYS A 88 3.90 0.22 31.59
C CYS A 88 5.34 0.63 31.21
N ARG A 89 5.73 1.90 31.45
CA ARG A 89 7.06 2.49 31.16
C ARG A 89 7.51 2.44 29.69
N LYS A 90 6.67 1.96 28.76
CA LYS A 90 6.99 1.86 27.32
C LYS A 90 6.85 3.22 26.63
N SER A 91 7.79 3.52 25.75
CA SER A 91 7.77 4.72 24.89
C SER A 91 7.14 4.42 23.53
N PHE A 92 6.40 5.38 22.99
CA PHE A 92 5.76 5.27 21.68
C PHE A 92 5.70 6.64 20.98
N MET A 93 5.37 6.64 19.70
CA MET A 93 5.15 7.84 18.88
C MET A 93 3.69 7.86 18.41
N SER A 94 3.22 8.98 17.85
CA SER A 94 1.88 9.08 17.26
C SER A 94 1.59 8.05 16.18
N THR A 95 2.63 7.63 15.43
CA THR A 95 2.51 6.60 14.40
C THR A 95 2.59 5.17 14.94
N TYR A 96 2.66 4.95 16.25
CA TYR A 96 2.70 3.59 16.79
C TYR A 96 1.40 2.83 16.50
N ASN A 97 1.53 1.57 16.10
CA ASN A 97 0.44 0.71 15.65
C ASN A 97 -0.36 1.26 14.45
N THR A 98 0.17 2.25 13.74
CA THR A 98 -0.39 2.69 12.46
C THR A 98 0.45 2.14 11.32
N PRO A 99 -0.09 2.07 10.09
CA PRO A 99 0.69 1.68 8.91
C PRO A 99 1.94 2.53 8.69
N PHE A 100 1.92 3.78 9.18
CA PHE A 100 3.01 4.75 9.12
C PHE A 100 4.12 4.51 10.16
N TYR A 101 3.98 3.50 11.03
CA TYR A 101 5.01 3.16 12.01
C TYR A 101 6.34 2.82 11.32
N ARG A 102 7.42 3.47 11.77
CA ARG A 102 8.80 3.33 11.23
C ARG A 102 8.95 3.72 9.75
N LEU A 103 7.98 4.40 9.13
CA LEU A 103 8.23 5.12 7.89
C LEU A 103 8.82 6.48 8.23
N ARG A 104 10.08 6.68 7.83
CA ARG A 104 10.78 7.96 7.91
C ARG A 104 10.49 8.77 6.64
N ALA A 105 10.86 10.05 6.63
CA ALA A 105 10.79 10.93 5.47
C ALA A 105 9.41 10.99 4.76
N PRO A 106 8.33 11.39 5.47
CA PRO A 106 6.97 11.56 4.92
C PRO A 106 6.92 12.45 3.69
N GLU A 107 7.76 13.48 3.67
CA GLU A 107 7.87 14.44 2.57
C GLU A 107 8.24 13.76 1.24
N LYS A 108 8.84 12.56 1.29
CA LYS A 108 9.23 11.78 0.12
C LYS A 108 8.22 10.72 -0.30
N TRP A 109 7.16 10.49 0.48
CA TRP A 109 6.22 9.37 0.23
C TRP A 109 5.39 9.59 -1.03
N LEU A 110 4.90 10.80 -1.29
CA LEU A 110 4.11 11.08 -2.49
C LEU A 110 4.92 10.85 -3.76
N GLY A 111 6.17 11.34 -3.80
CA GLY A 111 7.09 11.06 -4.90
C GLY A 111 7.38 9.56 -5.05
N TYR A 112 7.47 8.83 -3.93
CA TYR A 112 7.67 7.38 -3.97
C TYR A 112 6.43 6.62 -4.48
N LEU A 113 5.23 7.03 -4.07
CA LEU A 113 3.98 6.47 -4.56
C LEU A 113 3.81 6.71 -6.06
N ALA A 114 4.15 7.90 -6.55
CA ALA A 114 4.20 8.17 -7.98
C ALA A 114 5.17 7.22 -8.71
N CYS A 115 6.34 6.93 -8.12
CA CYS A 115 7.25 5.92 -8.67
C CYS A 115 6.63 4.51 -8.70
N MET A 116 5.83 4.15 -7.69
CA MET A 116 5.12 2.86 -7.63
C MET A 116 4.03 2.76 -8.70
N ILE A 117 3.24 3.82 -8.89
CA ILE A 117 2.18 3.90 -9.91
C ILE A 117 2.79 3.76 -11.31
N ASN A 118 3.92 4.42 -11.56
CA ASN A 118 4.68 4.30 -12.80
C ASN A 118 5.49 2.98 -12.91
N SER A 119 5.25 2.01 -12.02
CA SER A 119 5.88 0.69 -12.03
C SER A 119 7.41 0.72 -12.03
N LEU A 120 8.03 1.75 -11.45
CA LEU A 120 9.48 1.85 -11.41
C LEU A 120 10.10 0.77 -10.51
N PRO A 121 11.25 0.18 -10.92
CA PRO A 121 12.00 -0.74 -10.07
C PRO A 121 12.50 -0.08 -8.78
N ILE A 122 12.58 -0.86 -7.70
CA ILE A 122 12.99 -0.41 -6.35
C ILE A 122 14.24 0.45 -6.34
N ARG A 123 15.27 0.11 -7.14
CA ARG A 123 16.53 0.87 -7.22
C ARG A 123 16.33 2.24 -7.89
N ARG A 124 15.54 2.31 -8.97
CA ARG A 124 15.21 3.57 -9.64
C ARG A 124 14.35 4.45 -8.73
N SER A 125 13.34 3.89 -8.07
CA SER A 125 12.54 4.63 -7.08
C SER A 125 13.39 5.14 -5.91
N ALA A 126 14.39 4.35 -5.47
CA ALA A 126 15.32 4.78 -4.41
C ALA A 126 16.18 5.97 -4.85
N GLN A 127 16.71 5.95 -6.07
CA GLN A 127 17.47 7.06 -6.65
C GLN A 127 16.60 8.30 -6.83
N ALA A 128 15.42 8.15 -7.44
CA ALA A 128 14.49 9.25 -7.70
C ALA A 128 14.05 9.97 -6.42
N CYS A 129 13.78 9.21 -5.35
CA CYS A 129 13.39 9.78 -4.05
C CYS A 129 14.58 10.07 -3.12
N GLN A 130 15.82 9.86 -3.56
CA GLN A 130 17.03 10.05 -2.76
C GLN A 130 16.95 9.33 -1.40
N VAL A 131 16.65 8.03 -1.43
CA VAL A 131 16.61 7.15 -0.26
C VAL A 131 17.44 5.90 -0.49
N THR A 132 17.78 5.18 0.58
CA THR A 132 18.48 3.90 0.43
C THR A 132 17.56 2.85 -0.21
N LYS A 133 18.15 1.89 -0.92
CA LYS A 133 17.43 0.72 -1.46
C LYS A 133 16.59 0.02 -0.38
N ASN A 134 17.11 -0.12 0.84
CA ASN A 134 16.42 -0.81 1.94
C ASN A 134 15.20 -0.01 2.42
N THR A 135 15.31 1.33 2.51
CA THR A 135 14.18 2.20 2.81
C THR A 135 13.10 2.10 1.73
N SER A 136 13.49 2.16 0.45
CA SER A 136 12.59 1.97 -0.69
C SER A 136 11.86 0.61 -0.62
N LEU A 137 12.59 -0.49 -0.40
CA LEU A 137 12.00 -1.82 -0.26
C LEU A 137 10.99 -1.88 0.91
N LEU A 138 11.35 -1.33 2.07
CA LEU A 138 10.46 -1.28 3.24
C LEU A 138 9.19 -0.48 2.97
N TRP A 139 9.30 0.69 2.32
CA TRP A 139 8.16 1.51 1.93
C TRP A 139 7.24 0.74 0.98
N ARG A 140 7.81 0.12 -0.07
CA ARG A 140 7.02 -0.66 -1.04
C ARG A 140 6.21 -1.77 -0.36
N HIS A 141 6.82 -2.54 0.53
CA HIS A 141 6.10 -3.58 1.26
C HIS A 141 4.96 -3.03 2.12
N LYS A 142 5.18 -1.90 2.80
CA LYS A 142 4.16 -1.31 3.65
C LYS A 142 3.02 -0.68 2.85
N PHE A 143 3.32 0.03 1.76
CA PHE A 143 2.30 0.59 0.88
C PHE A 143 1.50 -0.51 0.18
N LEU A 144 2.14 -1.56 -0.33
CA LEU A 144 1.41 -2.69 -0.91
C LEU A 144 0.54 -3.40 0.14
N LYS A 145 1.01 -3.57 1.38
CA LYS A 145 0.18 -4.13 2.47
C LYS A 145 -1.05 -3.27 2.77
N LEU A 146 -0.95 -1.95 2.62
CA LEU A 146 -2.07 -1.02 2.78
C LEU A 146 -3.08 -1.13 1.64
N LEU A 147 -2.59 -1.24 0.40
CA LEU A 147 -3.40 -1.29 -0.80
C LEU A 147 -4.09 -2.64 -1.01
N ASN A 148 -3.59 -3.72 -0.39
CA ASN A 148 -4.11 -5.07 -0.56
C ASN A 148 -5.42 -5.33 0.23
N ARG A 149 -6.44 -4.49 0.03
CA ARG A 149 -7.79 -4.60 0.60
C ARG A 149 -8.84 -4.91 -0.48
N GLN A 150 -8.51 -5.80 -1.42
CA GLN A 150 -9.38 -6.14 -2.56
C GLN A 150 -10.47 -7.17 -2.22
N SER A 151 -10.76 -7.40 -0.94
CA SER A 151 -11.68 -8.47 -0.51
C SER A 151 -13.15 -8.27 -0.90
N GLU A 152 -13.51 -7.15 -1.53
CA GLU A 152 -14.91 -6.74 -1.76
C GLU A 152 -15.19 -6.31 -3.22
N THR A 153 -14.28 -6.54 -4.16
CA THR A 153 -14.52 -6.17 -5.57
C THR A 153 -15.55 -7.11 -6.21
N HIS A 154 -16.69 -6.58 -6.64
CA HIS A 154 -17.74 -7.35 -7.31
C HIS A 154 -17.74 -7.05 -8.81
N LEU A 155 -17.33 -8.01 -9.63
CA LEU A 155 -17.36 -7.88 -11.09
C LEU A 155 -18.79 -8.08 -11.61
N SER A 156 -19.16 -7.35 -12.66
CA SER A 156 -20.52 -7.44 -13.23
C SER A 156 -20.53 -7.52 -14.76
N GLY A 157 -21.55 -8.18 -15.31
CA GLY A 157 -21.72 -8.30 -16.75
C GLY A 157 -20.68 -9.22 -17.41
N ILE A 158 -20.08 -8.76 -18.51
CA ILE A 158 -19.06 -9.51 -19.24
C ILE A 158 -17.70 -9.31 -18.57
N VAL A 159 -17.13 -10.41 -18.11
CA VAL A 159 -15.84 -10.46 -17.42
C VAL A 159 -14.83 -11.20 -18.29
N GLU A 160 -13.69 -10.55 -18.53
CA GLU A 160 -12.51 -11.20 -19.09
C GLU A 160 -11.63 -11.66 -17.95
N MET A 161 -11.19 -12.91 -17.99
CA MET A 161 -10.40 -13.51 -16.92
C MET A 161 -9.25 -14.30 -17.53
N ASP A 162 -8.04 -13.99 -17.10
CA ASP A 162 -6.83 -14.70 -17.50
C ASP A 162 -5.90 -14.91 -16.30
N GLU A 163 -4.97 -15.83 -16.42
CA GLU A 163 -3.93 -16.04 -15.43
C GLU A 163 -2.58 -15.50 -15.89
N THR A 164 -1.82 -14.98 -14.94
CA THR A 164 -0.39 -14.77 -15.14
C THR A 164 0.39 -15.72 -14.25
N LEU A 165 1.23 -16.56 -14.88
CA LEU A 165 2.09 -17.50 -14.18
C LEU A 165 3.42 -16.83 -13.80
N PHE A 166 3.64 -16.69 -12.50
CA PHE A 166 4.92 -16.24 -11.94
C PHE A 166 5.73 -17.42 -11.44
N ARG A 167 7.05 -17.39 -11.59
CA ARG A 167 7.88 -18.40 -10.95
C ARG A 167 7.84 -18.25 -9.44
N TYR A 168 7.59 -19.36 -8.75
CA TYR A 168 7.71 -19.40 -7.31
C TYR A 168 9.12 -18.99 -6.90
N SER A 169 9.18 -18.03 -5.98
CA SER A 169 10.41 -17.39 -5.57
C SER A 169 10.37 -17.13 -4.07
N GLU A 170 11.27 -17.79 -3.33
CA GLU A 170 11.50 -17.54 -1.90
C GLU A 170 12.50 -16.41 -1.69
N LYS A 171 12.36 -15.35 -2.50
CA LYS A 171 13.32 -14.25 -2.51
C LYS A 171 13.33 -13.56 -1.15
N GLY A 172 14.50 -13.60 -0.50
CA GLY A 172 14.69 -13.02 0.82
C GLY A 172 14.50 -14.01 1.98
N SER A 173 14.12 -15.26 1.71
CA SER A 173 14.24 -16.33 2.71
C SER A 173 15.71 -16.66 2.94
N ARG A 174 16.06 -16.93 4.20
CA ARG A 174 17.38 -17.44 4.61
C ARG A 174 17.43 -18.97 4.66
N GLN A 175 16.28 -19.62 4.64
CA GLN A 175 16.11 -21.07 4.66
C GLN A 175 15.20 -21.44 3.49
N LEU A 176 15.79 -21.99 2.44
CA LEU A 176 15.04 -22.33 1.24
C LEU A 176 14.45 -23.74 1.39
N THR A 177 13.17 -23.90 1.05
CA THR A 177 12.53 -25.23 1.00
C THR A 177 12.85 -25.98 -0.30
N ARG A 178 13.43 -25.27 -1.28
CA ARG A 178 13.76 -25.76 -2.62
C ARG A 178 15.17 -25.31 -3.06
N PRO A 179 15.75 -25.94 -4.10
CA PRO A 179 17.03 -25.52 -4.65
C PRO A 179 17.03 -24.06 -5.14
N SER A 180 18.17 -23.38 -4.95
CA SER A 180 18.38 -22.01 -5.43
C SER A 180 18.26 -21.92 -6.95
N HIS A 181 17.47 -20.97 -7.45
CA HIS A 181 17.41 -20.63 -8.86
C HIS A 181 18.76 -20.07 -9.34
N LYS A 182 19.21 -20.45 -10.54
CA LYS A 182 20.42 -19.92 -11.19
C LYS A 182 20.05 -18.83 -12.19
N ARG A 183 20.90 -17.80 -12.33
CA ARG A 183 20.73 -16.76 -13.37
C ARG A 183 20.95 -17.36 -14.75
N GLY A 184 20.20 -16.89 -15.75
CA GLY A 184 20.49 -17.16 -17.18
C GLY A 184 19.70 -18.28 -17.85
N GLY A 185 18.75 -18.92 -17.17
CA GLY A 185 17.88 -19.89 -17.83
C GLY A 185 17.25 -20.83 -16.82
N ASP A 186 15.93 -20.71 -16.67
CA ASP A 186 15.17 -21.56 -15.79
C ASP A 186 14.80 -22.85 -16.54
N LYS A 187 15.34 -24.00 -16.09
CA LYS A 187 15.17 -25.30 -16.78
C LYS A 187 13.76 -25.87 -16.67
N ALA A 188 12.87 -25.30 -15.84
CA ALA A 188 11.58 -25.94 -15.59
C ALA A 188 10.56 -25.84 -16.75
N GLY A 189 10.93 -25.32 -17.93
CA GLY A 189 10.03 -25.28 -19.09
C GLY A 189 8.90 -24.26 -18.95
N LYS A 190 7.90 -24.31 -19.84
CA LYS A 190 6.69 -23.47 -19.83
C LYS A 190 5.47 -24.30 -19.40
N GLY A 191 4.54 -23.67 -18.66
CA GLY A 191 3.22 -24.22 -18.33
C GLY A 191 3.09 -24.85 -16.94
N ARG A 192 1.84 -24.97 -16.47
CA ARG A 192 1.45 -25.41 -15.12
C ARG A 192 2.05 -26.74 -14.66
N ALA A 193 2.25 -27.66 -15.61
CA ALA A 193 2.72 -29.02 -15.33
C ALA A 193 4.24 -29.11 -15.07
N LYS A 194 5.01 -28.07 -15.38
CA LYS A 194 6.48 -28.13 -15.33
C LYS A 194 7.03 -27.01 -14.44
N GLY A 195 7.39 -27.36 -13.20
CA GLY A 195 8.05 -26.47 -12.23
C GLY A 195 7.13 -25.78 -11.23
N ASP A 196 7.76 -25.08 -10.28
CA ASP A 196 7.05 -24.35 -9.21
C ASP A 196 6.53 -23.00 -9.75
N TRP A 197 5.27 -22.97 -10.15
CA TRP A 197 4.58 -21.76 -10.60
C TRP A 197 3.56 -21.28 -9.57
N VAL A 198 3.46 -19.98 -9.43
CA VAL A 198 2.41 -19.27 -8.71
C VAL A 198 1.50 -18.64 -9.75
N ALA A 199 0.26 -19.12 -9.83
CA ALA A 199 -0.75 -18.53 -10.68
C ALA A 199 -1.40 -17.34 -9.97
N VAL A 200 -1.50 -16.21 -10.68
CA VAL A 200 -2.27 -15.05 -10.25
C VAL A 200 -3.40 -14.89 -11.25
N LEU A 201 -4.63 -15.05 -10.77
CA LEU A 201 -5.83 -14.77 -11.54
C LEU A 201 -5.98 -13.26 -11.64
N VAL A 202 -6.24 -12.76 -12.83
CA VAL A 202 -6.63 -11.36 -13.07
C VAL A 202 -7.92 -11.39 -13.87
N ALA A 203 -8.94 -10.74 -13.32
CA ALA A 203 -10.24 -10.60 -13.96
C ALA A 203 -10.58 -9.12 -14.08
N ARG A 204 -11.19 -8.74 -15.20
CA ARG A 204 -11.60 -7.37 -15.47
C ARG A 204 -12.96 -7.36 -16.17
N ASP A 205 -13.86 -6.51 -15.69
CA ASP A 205 -15.14 -6.28 -16.37
C ASP A 205 -15.06 -5.11 -17.36
N ARG A 206 -16.11 -4.95 -18.19
CA ARG A 206 -16.21 -3.81 -19.12
C ARG A 206 -16.38 -2.46 -18.43
N GLN A 207 -16.76 -2.45 -17.16
CA GLN A 207 -16.79 -1.25 -16.32
C GLN A 207 -15.40 -0.92 -15.74
N GLN A 208 -14.35 -1.62 -16.20
CA GLN A 208 -12.95 -1.44 -15.81
C GLN A 208 -12.66 -1.81 -14.35
N GLN A 209 -13.59 -2.47 -13.66
CA GLN A 209 -13.32 -3.03 -12.34
C GLN A 209 -12.35 -4.19 -12.49
N THR A 210 -11.30 -4.21 -11.67
CA THR A 210 -10.24 -5.21 -11.73
C THR A 210 -10.19 -5.98 -10.42
N PHE A 211 -10.12 -7.30 -10.54
CA PHE A 211 -9.94 -8.24 -9.44
C PHE A 211 -8.69 -9.06 -9.70
N ASP A 212 -7.83 -9.18 -8.70
CA ASP A 212 -6.70 -10.11 -8.77
C ASP A 212 -6.59 -10.97 -7.51
N LYS A 213 -6.24 -12.24 -7.70
CA LYS A 213 -6.10 -13.20 -6.60
C LYS A 213 -4.98 -14.17 -6.91
N LYS A 214 -4.06 -14.31 -5.94
CA LYS A 214 -3.10 -15.41 -5.94
C LYS A 214 -3.89 -16.72 -5.74
N LEU A 215 -3.75 -17.67 -6.66
CA LEU A 215 -4.35 -18.99 -6.53
C LEU A 215 -3.49 -19.88 -5.62
N ASP A 216 -4.15 -20.69 -4.78
CA ASP A 216 -3.47 -21.59 -3.84
C ASP A 216 -2.81 -22.78 -4.54
N ARG A 217 -3.33 -23.16 -5.72
CA ARG A 217 -2.78 -24.21 -6.57
C ARG A 217 -2.62 -23.70 -7.99
N SER A 218 -1.53 -24.11 -8.64
CA SER A 218 -1.26 -23.83 -10.06
C SER A 218 -2.04 -24.74 -11.01
N THR A 219 -2.89 -25.64 -10.51
CA THR A 219 -3.71 -26.55 -11.33
C THR A 219 -4.95 -25.84 -11.86
N GLY A 220 -5.36 -26.12 -13.10
CA GLY A 220 -6.53 -25.46 -13.74
C GLY A 220 -7.86 -25.63 -13.00
N ALA A 221 -7.96 -26.53 -12.02
CA ALA A 221 -9.14 -26.71 -11.20
C ALA A 221 -9.36 -25.58 -10.16
N SER A 222 -8.31 -24.82 -9.79
CA SER A 222 -8.43 -23.69 -8.86
C SER A 222 -9.08 -22.45 -9.47
N PHE A 223 -9.44 -22.49 -10.76
CA PHE A 223 -10.15 -21.43 -11.48
C PHE A 223 -11.64 -21.36 -11.16
N TYR A 224 -12.21 -22.45 -10.66
CA TYR A 224 -13.65 -22.60 -10.47
C TYR A 224 -14.07 -22.59 -8.98
N GLN A 225 -13.15 -22.22 -8.07
CA GLN A 225 -13.39 -22.14 -6.61
C GLN A 225 -13.34 -20.69 -6.13
#